data_AF-A0A2V8UK64-F1
#
_entry.id   AF-A0A2V8UK64-F1
#
_cell.length_a   1.000
_cell.length_b   1.000
_cell.length_c   1.000
_cell.angle_alpha   90.00
_cell.angle_beta   90.00
_cell.angle_gamma   90.00
#
_symmetry.space_group_name_H-M   'P 1'
#
loop_
_entity.id
_entity.type
_entity.pdbx_description
1 polymer ?
#
loop_
_entity_poly.entity_id
_entity_poly.type
_entity_poly.pdbx_seq_one_letter_code
_entity_poly.pdbx_strand_id
1 'polypeptide(L)'
;MICKSRAPGTVCFRISSCSACTARRGGAATSSSAKMSVTPGSLGDAFSQMFGFGFPIYQFGLQLRLPIRNRAAAADMADALVTKKRDTLAVRSVEQSVRLDVLNAVTQVESSKASVKLAQVALDFGRKYLEAEQKKYELGTSQIYFVLQAQQSLVNAESALVQNSIGYKRSVLDLLRRTGELLDARGISLQ
;
A
#
# COMPACT_ATOMS: atom_id res chain seq x y z
N MET A 1 19.06 -38.53 20.83
CA MET A 1 18.68 -39.30 19.61
C MET A 1 17.97 -38.32 18.69
N ILE A 2 18.36 -37.97 17.46
CA ILE A 2 19.40 -38.33 16.49
C ILE A 2 19.73 -37.00 15.78
N CYS A 3 21.02 -36.63 15.66
CA CYS A 3 21.48 -35.52 14.82
C CYS A 3 22.03 -36.09 13.51
N LYS A 4 21.62 -35.54 12.36
CA LYS A 4 22.30 -35.74 11.08
C LYS A 4 23.07 -34.46 10.75
N SER A 5 24.38 -34.62 10.64
CA SER A 5 25.37 -33.62 10.24
C SER A 5 25.22 -33.25 8.76
N ARG A 6 25.57 -32.00 8.37
CA ARG A 6 26.80 -31.69 7.58
C ARG A 6 26.78 -30.25 6.98
N ALA A 7 27.92 -29.57 7.12
CA ALA A 7 28.49 -28.49 6.30
C ALA A 7 28.27 -27.00 6.71
N PRO A 8 29.28 -26.13 6.43
CA PRO A 8 29.63 -24.99 7.30
C PRO A 8 29.27 -23.62 6.71
N GLY A 9 28.70 -22.76 7.54
CA GLY A 9 28.35 -21.37 7.18
C GLY A 9 27.40 -20.76 8.21
N THR A 10 27.96 -20.35 9.34
CA THR A 10 27.44 -19.56 10.48
C THR A 10 26.38 -18.53 10.03
N VAL A 11 25.20 -18.36 10.66
CA VAL A 11 24.96 -17.94 12.06
C VAL A 11 23.64 -18.51 12.61
N CYS A 12 23.73 -19.31 13.69
CA CYS A 12 22.60 -19.68 14.55
C CYS A 12 22.56 -18.76 15.77
N PHE A 13 21.46 -18.04 15.99
CA PHE A 13 21.22 -17.31 17.23
C PHE A 13 20.83 -18.29 18.34
N ARG A 14 21.60 -18.28 19.43
CA ARG A 14 21.51 -19.18 20.57
C ARG A 14 20.33 -18.79 21.46
N ILE A 15 19.33 -19.66 21.59
CA ILE A 15 18.40 -19.67 22.73
C ILE A 15 19.05 -20.50 23.83
N SER A 16 19.39 -19.87 24.95
CA SER A 16 19.57 -20.46 26.29
C SER A 16 20.17 -19.36 27.17
N SER A 17 19.76 -19.02 28.38
CA SER A 17 18.68 -19.45 29.27
C SER A 17 18.84 -18.61 30.54
N CYS A 18 17.81 -18.64 31.39
CA CYS A 18 17.90 -18.50 32.84
C CYS A 18 18.43 -17.18 33.42
N SER A 19 17.60 -16.51 34.20
CA SER A 19 17.51 -16.82 35.63
C SER A 19 17.02 -15.61 36.42
N ALA A 20 16.13 -15.92 37.35
CA ALA A 20 15.84 -15.18 38.56
C ALA A 20 15.08 -13.85 38.38
N CYS A 21 13.80 -13.82 38.74
CA CYS A 21 13.36 -13.81 40.14
C CYS A 21 13.83 -12.53 40.82
N THR A 22 12.94 -11.57 40.97
CA THR A 22 12.83 -10.82 42.23
C THR A 22 11.48 -10.15 42.29
N ALA A 23 10.69 -10.68 43.22
CA ALA A 23 9.54 -10.02 43.80
C ALA A 23 9.87 -8.57 44.19
N ARG A 24 9.09 -7.62 43.68
CA ARG A 24 8.92 -6.31 44.31
C ARG A 24 7.55 -6.35 44.99
N ARG A 25 7.51 -6.95 46.17
CA ARG A 25 7.53 -6.26 47.48
C ARG A 25 6.50 -5.14 47.53
N GLY A 26 5.50 -5.41 48.38
CA GLY A 26 4.54 -4.51 49.01
C GLY A 26 4.66 -3.04 48.65
N GLY A 27 3.56 -2.50 48.15
CA GLY A 27 3.17 -1.15 48.50
C GLY A 27 3.06 -1.10 50.02
N ALA A 28 4.16 -0.72 50.66
CA ALA A 28 4.16 -0.28 52.04
C ALA A 28 3.17 0.88 52.10
N ALA A 29 2.11 0.69 52.88
CA ALA A 29 1.39 1.78 53.48
C ALA A 29 2.45 2.72 54.07
N THR A 30 2.57 3.91 53.51
CA THR A 30 3.34 4.98 54.13
C THR A 30 2.62 5.27 55.42
N SER A 31 3.11 4.68 56.51
CA SER A 31 2.77 5.05 57.87
C SER A 31 3.28 6.46 58.06
N SER A 32 2.43 7.44 57.74
CA SER A 32 2.60 8.79 58.24
C SER A 32 2.42 8.74 59.75
N SER A 33 3.53 8.45 60.43
CA SER A 33 3.78 8.82 61.81
C SER A 33 3.88 10.34 61.87
N ALA A 34 2.76 11.01 61.59
CA ALA A 34 2.56 12.38 62.00
C ALA A 34 2.06 12.30 63.44
N LYS A 35 2.98 12.59 64.35
CA LYS A 35 2.77 12.92 65.75
C LYS A 35 1.38 13.56 65.92
N MET A 36 0.49 12.92 66.69
CA MET A 36 -0.68 13.61 67.20
C MET A 36 -0.18 14.75 68.08
N SER A 37 -0.06 15.96 67.51
CA SER A 37 -0.08 17.16 68.32
C SER A 37 -1.51 17.27 68.82
N VAL A 38 -1.72 16.86 70.07
CA VAL A 38 -2.88 17.33 70.86
C VAL A 38 -2.69 18.83 70.97
N THR A 39 -3.23 19.53 69.98
CA THR A 39 -3.40 20.97 70.01
C THR A 39 -4.56 21.19 70.98
N PRO A 40 -4.37 21.89 72.10
CA PRO A 40 -5.46 22.22 72.99
C PRO A 40 -6.35 23.24 72.27
N GLY A 41 -7.33 22.73 71.53
CA GLY A 41 -8.31 23.50 70.77
C GLY A 41 -9.65 22.81 70.90
N SER A 42 -10.57 23.46 71.59
CA SER A 42 -11.96 23.01 71.78
C SER A 42 -12.65 22.81 70.41
N LEU A 43 -13.74 22.02 70.37
CA LEU A 43 -14.63 21.94 69.18
C LEU A 43 -15.06 23.33 68.68
N GLY A 44 -15.18 24.31 69.59
CA GLY A 44 -15.43 25.71 69.26
C GLY A 44 -14.28 26.37 68.50
N ASP A 45 -13.03 26.08 68.84
CA ASP A 45 -11.85 26.59 68.12
C ASP A 45 -11.76 25.97 66.72
N ALA A 46 -12.02 24.66 66.57
CA ALA A 46 -12.02 24.00 65.27
C ALA A 46 -13.15 24.52 64.34
N PHE A 47 -14.36 24.74 64.88
CA PHE A 47 -15.45 25.37 64.13
C PHE A 47 -15.14 26.84 63.82
N SER A 48 -14.54 27.59 64.74
CA SER A 48 -14.15 28.98 64.52
C SER A 48 -12.99 29.11 63.53
N GLN A 49 -12.10 28.11 63.42
CA GLN A 49 -10.98 28.12 62.49
C GLN A 49 -11.39 27.72 61.06
N MET A 50 -12.48 26.94 60.93
CA MET A 50 -13.14 26.65 59.65
C MET A 50 -13.97 27.85 59.15
N PHE A 51 -14.67 28.55 60.06
CA PHE A 51 -15.46 29.75 59.75
C PHE A 51 -14.65 31.06 59.76
N GLY A 52 -13.48 31.06 60.37
CA GLY A 52 -12.62 32.22 60.57
C GLY A 52 -11.64 32.52 59.44
N PHE A 53 -11.69 31.76 58.33
CA PHE A 53 -10.85 31.99 57.14
C PHE A 53 -9.34 32.18 57.49
N GLY A 54 -8.85 31.51 58.55
CA GLY A 54 -7.62 31.88 59.26
C GLY A 54 -6.29 31.46 58.61
N PHE A 55 -6.30 30.76 57.48
CA PHE A 55 -5.07 30.45 56.73
C PHE A 55 -5.31 30.50 55.22
N PRO A 56 -5.45 31.68 54.61
CA PRO A 56 -5.50 31.79 53.17
C PRO A 56 -4.09 31.59 52.61
N ILE A 57 -3.71 30.34 52.33
CA ILE A 57 -2.46 30.04 51.62
C ILE A 57 -2.72 30.23 50.13
N TYR A 58 -2.57 31.46 49.65
CA TYR A 58 -2.58 31.76 48.21
C TYR A 58 -1.21 31.40 47.61
N GLN A 59 -1.11 30.21 47.03
CA GLN A 59 0.10 29.80 46.33
C GLN A 59 0.02 30.21 44.85
N PHE A 60 0.88 31.14 44.47
CA PHE A 60 1.13 31.48 43.07
C PHE A 60 2.49 30.88 42.68
N GLY A 61 2.46 29.83 41.85
CA GLY A 61 3.65 29.18 41.32
C GLY A 61 3.82 29.49 39.83
N LEU A 62 4.93 30.13 39.46
CA LEU A 62 5.35 30.31 38.06
C LEU A 62 6.52 29.37 37.79
N GLN A 63 6.23 28.22 37.16
CA GLN A 63 7.26 27.26 36.78
C GLN A 63 7.87 27.67 35.42
N LEU A 64 8.93 28.46 35.43
CA LEU A 64 9.69 28.77 34.22
C LEU A 64 10.74 27.68 33.97
N ARG A 65 10.52 26.84 32.96
CA ARG A 65 11.54 25.89 32.47
C ARG A 65 12.17 26.44 31.19
N LEU A 66 13.36 27.02 31.31
CA LEU A 66 14.14 27.50 30.18
C LEU A 66 15.35 26.58 29.95
N PRO A 67 15.29 25.61 29.01
CA PRO A 67 16.42 24.73 28.73
C PRO A 67 17.50 25.50 27.97
N ILE A 68 18.59 25.83 28.68
CA ILE A 68 19.71 26.65 28.20
C ILE A 68 20.47 26.03 27.00
N ARG A 69 20.30 24.73 26.74
CA ARG A 69 21.02 23.98 25.70
C ARG A 69 20.19 22.81 25.14
N ASN A 70 19.26 23.10 24.24
CA ASN A 70 18.37 22.09 23.67
C ASN A 70 18.99 21.39 22.43
N ARG A 71 19.86 20.40 22.65
CA ARG A 71 20.44 19.58 21.57
C ARG A 71 19.40 18.68 20.89
N ALA A 72 18.36 18.27 21.63
CA ALA A 72 17.26 17.47 21.09
C ALA A 72 16.49 18.26 20.03
N ALA A 73 16.06 19.49 20.33
CA ALA A 73 15.36 20.32 19.34
C ALA A 73 16.18 20.62 18.08
N ALA A 74 17.51 20.73 18.19
CA ALA A 74 18.38 20.89 17.02
C ALA A 74 18.47 19.60 16.19
N ALA A 75 18.49 18.43 16.82
CA ALA A 75 18.42 17.14 16.14
C ALA A 75 17.05 16.93 15.48
N ASP A 76 15.97 17.23 16.18
CA ASP A 76 14.59 17.14 15.66
C ASP A 76 14.42 18.02 14.41
N MET A 77 15.00 19.23 14.41
CA MET A 77 15.00 20.10 13.23
C MET A 77 15.80 19.49 12.07
N ALA A 78 16.97 18.90 12.35
CA ALA A 78 17.77 18.24 11.32
C ALA A 78 17.02 17.04 10.70
N ASP A 79 16.35 16.24 11.52
CA ASP A 79 15.53 15.11 11.09
C ASP A 79 14.31 15.55 10.29
N ALA A 80 13.64 16.65 10.70
CA ALA A 80 12.54 17.24 9.95
C ALA A 80 12.98 17.71 8.55
N LEU A 81 14.18 18.30 8.43
CA LEU A 81 14.73 18.71 7.13
C LEU A 81 15.05 17.51 6.23
N VAL A 82 15.62 16.44 6.79
CA VAL A 82 15.88 15.20 6.04
C VAL A 82 14.58 14.55 5.59
N THR A 83 13.57 14.49 6.47
CA THR A 83 12.25 13.94 6.17
C THR A 83 11.57 14.74 5.07
N LYS A 84 11.56 16.08 5.16
CA LYS A 84 11.06 16.95 4.08
C LYS A 84 11.73 16.67 2.75
N LYS A 85 13.07 16.50 2.72
CA LYS A 85 13.78 16.14 1.48
C LYS A 85 13.34 14.78 0.96
N ARG A 86 13.18 13.77 1.82
CA ARG A 86 12.67 12.45 1.43
C ARG A 86 11.26 12.54 0.86
N ASP A 87 10.37 13.30 1.47
CA ASP A 87 9.00 13.49 1.00
C ASP A 87 8.97 14.14 -0.38
N THR A 88 9.81 15.16 -0.62
CA THR A 88 9.90 15.79 -1.95
C THR A 88 10.42 14.83 -3.02
N LEU A 89 11.32 13.90 -2.67
CA LEU A 89 11.78 12.86 -3.59
C LEU A 89 10.71 11.79 -3.83
N ALA A 90 9.96 11.43 -2.78
CA ALA A 90 8.84 10.51 -2.89
C ALA A 90 7.77 11.04 -3.85
N VAL A 91 7.38 12.32 -3.72
CA VAL A 91 6.45 12.98 -4.65
C VAL A 91 6.97 12.91 -6.09
N ARG A 92 8.23 13.27 -6.34
CA ARG A 92 8.84 13.19 -7.67
C ARG A 92 8.84 11.77 -8.24
N SER A 93 9.09 10.75 -7.41
CA SER A 93 9.05 9.35 -7.86
C SER A 93 7.64 8.91 -8.24
N VAL A 94 6.61 9.34 -7.49
CA VAL A 94 5.21 9.07 -7.80
C VAL A 94 4.81 9.75 -9.12
N GLU A 95 5.17 11.02 -9.32
CA GLU A 95 4.92 11.73 -10.58
C GLU A 95 5.53 11.02 -11.79
N GLN A 96 6.78 10.55 -11.67
CA GLN A 96 7.45 9.80 -12.72
C GLN A 96 6.78 8.45 -12.98
N SER A 97 6.37 7.73 -11.93
CA SER A 97 5.65 6.46 -12.06
C SER A 97 4.31 6.65 -12.78
N VAL A 98 3.53 7.67 -12.41
CA VAL A 98 2.25 7.97 -13.06
C VAL A 98 2.47 8.35 -14.53
N ARG A 99 3.50 9.15 -14.83
CA ARG A 99 3.85 9.50 -16.21
C ARG A 99 4.18 8.26 -17.05
N LEU A 100 4.98 7.35 -16.50
CA LEU A 100 5.36 6.12 -17.18
C LEU A 100 4.16 5.18 -17.37
N ASP A 101 3.28 5.08 -16.38
CA ASP A 101 2.04 4.31 -16.47
C ASP A 101 1.13 4.81 -17.60
N VAL A 102 0.95 6.13 -17.72
CA VAL A 102 0.14 6.72 -18.80
C VAL A 102 0.79 6.49 -20.17
N LEU A 103 2.10 6.69 -20.28
CA LEU A 103 2.82 6.42 -21.54
C LEU A 103 2.68 4.96 -21.98
N ASN A 104 2.84 4.02 -21.05
CA ASN A 104 2.65 2.59 -21.33
C ASN A 104 1.21 2.26 -21.73
N ALA A 105 0.21 2.89 -21.11
CA ALA A 105 -1.18 2.68 -21.48
C ALA A 105 -1.47 3.18 -22.91
N VAL A 106 -0.92 4.34 -23.29
CA VAL A 106 -1.06 4.87 -24.66
C VAL A 106 -0.39 3.96 -25.69
N THR A 107 0.86 3.55 -25.45
CA THR A 107 1.57 2.64 -26.39
C THR A 107 0.86 1.28 -26.50
N GLN A 108 0.25 0.80 -25.41
CA GLN A 108 -0.52 -0.44 -25.41
C GLN A 108 -1.80 -0.34 -26.25
N VAL A 109 -2.47 0.82 -26.26
CA VAL A 109 -3.64 1.08 -27.13
C VAL A 109 -3.24 1.15 -28.61
N GLU A 110 -2.11 1.79 -28.92
CA GLU A 110 -1.61 1.84 -30.29
C GLU A 110 -1.22 0.45 -30.81
N SER A 111 -0.52 -0.32 -29.98
CA SER A 111 -0.13 -1.70 -30.27
C SER A 111 -1.34 -2.61 -30.49
N SER A 112 -2.32 -2.56 -29.59
CA SER A 112 -3.55 -3.38 -29.72
C SER A 112 -4.38 -2.98 -30.95
N LYS A 113 -4.41 -1.69 -31.31
CA LYS A 113 -5.02 -1.21 -32.56
C LYS A 113 -4.32 -1.79 -33.79
N ALA A 114 -2.99 -1.87 -33.79
CA ALA A 114 -2.23 -2.51 -34.86
C ALA A 114 -2.54 -4.02 -34.93
N SER A 115 -2.60 -4.71 -33.80
CA SER A 115 -2.96 -6.15 -33.75
C SER A 115 -4.34 -6.44 -34.32
N VAL A 116 -5.34 -5.58 -34.07
CA VAL A 116 -6.68 -5.71 -34.68
C VAL A 116 -6.60 -5.58 -36.20
N LYS A 117 -5.86 -4.62 -36.72
CA LYS A 117 -5.68 -4.45 -38.18
C LYS A 117 -5.01 -5.68 -38.81
N LEU A 118 -3.98 -6.23 -38.16
CA LEU A 118 -3.32 -7.44 -38.63
C LEU A 118 -4.27 -8.65 -38.64
N ALA A 119 -5.09 -8.80 -37.59
CA ALA A 119 -6.08 -9.87 -37.51
C ALA A 119 -7.17 -9.74 -38.60
N GLN A 120 -7.55 -8.52 -38.96
CA GLN A 120 -8.46 -8.28 -40.10
C GLN A 120 -7.85 -8.75 -41.42
N VAL A 121 -6.59 -8.40 -41.68
CA VAL A 121 -5.87 -8.85 -42.89
C VAL A 121 -5.73 -10.38 -42.91
N ALA A 122 -5.44 -11.01 -41.76
CA ALA A 122 -5.35 -12.46 -41.64
C ALA A 122 -6.70 -13.15 -41.92
N LEU A 123 -7.80 -12.57 -41.48
CA LEU A 123 -9.15 -13.06 -41.78
C LEU A 123 -9.46 -12.95 -43.27
N ASP A 124 -9.16 -11.82 -43.90
CA ASP A 124 -9.35 -11.64 -45.35
C ASP A 124 -8.50 -12.63 -46.16
N PHE A 125 -7.26 -12.88 -45.71
CA PHE A 125 -6.40 -13.91 -46.29
C PHE A 125 -7.01 -15.31 -46.12
N GLY A 126 -7.49 -15.66 -44.93
CA GLY A 126 -8.14 -16.94 -44.65
C GLY A 126 -9.37 -17.19 -45.53
N ARG A 127 -10.18 -16.15 -45.77
CA ARG A 127 -11.35 -16.24 -46.68
C ARG A 127 -10.94 -16.53 -48.12
N LYS A 128 -9.96 -15.79 -48.64
CA LYS A 128 -9.42 -16.01 -50.00
C LYS A 128 -8.78 -17.38 -50.15
N TYR A 129 -8.11 -17.86 -49.11
CA TYR A 129 -7.49 -19.18 -49.10
C TYR A 129 -8.54 -20.30 -49.17
N LEU A 130 -9.62 -20.20 -48.39
CA LEU A 130 -10.74 -21.13 -48.46
C LEU A 130 -11.40 -21.13 -49.83
N GLU A 131 -11.66 -19.95 -50.40
CA GLU A 131 -12.26 -19.83 -51.73
C GLU A 131 -11.37 -20.46 -52.82
N ALA A 132 -10.06 -20.25 -52.74
CA ALA A 132 -9.10 -20.84 -53.68
C ALA A 132 -9.10 -22.37 -53.60
N GLU A 133 -9.16 -22.94 -52.39
CA GLU A 133 -9.13 -24.39 -52.20
C GLU A 133 -10.45 -25.06 -52.59
N GLN A 134 -11.58 -24.39 -52.36
CA GLN A 134 -12.89 -24.81 -52.86
C GLN A 134 -12.91 -24.89 -54.39
N LYS A 135 -12.43 -23.85 -55.08
CA LYS A 135 -12.34 -23.86 -56.55
C LYS A 135 -11.46 -24.99 -57.08
N LYS A 136 -10.31 -25.25 -56.45
CA LYS A 136 -9.45 -26.39 -56.83
C LYS A 136 -10.13 -27.74 -56.64
N TYR A 137 -10.90 -27.88 -55.57
CA TYR A 137 -11.67 -29.10 -55.28
C TYR A 137 -12.79 -29.31 -56.32
N GLU A 138 -13.52 -28.26 -56.69
CA GLU A 138 -14.54 -28.30 -57.77
C GLU A 138 -13.93 -28.69 -59.13
N LEU A 139 -12.71 -28.25 -59.40
CA LEU A 139 -11.95 -28.63 -60.60
C LEU A 139 -11.34 -30.05 -60.52
N GLY A 140 -11.51 -30.76 -59.40
CA GLY A 140 -10.95 -32.10 -59.17
C GLY A 140 -9.43 -32.13 -58.99
N THR A 141 -8.80 -30.96 -58.80
CA THR A 141 -7.32 -30.81 -58.71
C THR A 141 -6.79 -30.87 -57.27
N SER A 142 -7.67 -30.89 -56.27
CA SER A 142 -7.30 -30.96 -54.86
C SER A 142 -8.15 -31.97 -54.07
N GLN A 143 -7.66 -32.35 -52.90
CA GLN A 143 -8.32 -33.28 -51.98
C GLN A 143 -9.21 -32.53 -50.98
N ILE A 144 -10.31 -33.16 -50.55
CA ILE A 144 -11.25 -32.57 -49.57
C ILE A 144 -10.60 -32.17 -48.24
N TYR A 145 -9.51 -32.85 -47.85
CA TYR A 145 -8.73 -32.54 -46.65
C TYR A 145 -8.23 -31.09 -46.63
N PHE A 146 -7.77 -30.55 -47.77
CA PHE A 146 -7.26 -29.18 -47.83
C PHE A 146 -8.36 -28.14 -47.63
N VAL A 147 -9.59 -28.42 -48.08
CA VAL A 147 -10.75 -27.55 -47.83
C VAL A 147 -11.06 -27.50 -46.34
N LEU A 148 -11.02 -28.63 -45.64
CA LEU A 148 -11.24 -28.68 -44.19
C LEU A 148 -10.13 -27.96 -43.42
N GLN A 149 -8.87 -28.10 -43.84
CA GLN A 149 -7.76 -27.35 -43.27
C GLN A 149 -7.91 -25.83 -43.48
N ALA A 150 -8.38 -25.40 -44.65
CA ALA A 150 -8.66 -24.00 -44.94
C ALA A 150 -9.80 -23.44 -44.07
N GLN A 151 -10.87 -24.22 -43.87
CA GLN A 151 -11.96 -23.88 -42.94
C GLN A 151 -11.47 -23.71 -41.51
N GLN A 152 -10.66 -24.65 -41.00
CA GLN A 152 -10.07 -24.53 -39.66
C GLN A 152 -9.19 -23.28 -39.54
N SER A 153 -8.42 -22.97 -40.58
CA SER A 153 -7.57 -21.77 -40.61
C SER A 153 -8.39 -20.48 -40.58
N LEU A 154 -9.52 -20.42 -41.30
CA LEU A 154 -10.46 -19.31 -41.25
C LEU A 154 -11.06 -19.13 -39.85
N VAL A 155 -11.55 -20.21 -39.23
CA VAL A 155 -12.12 -20.17 -37.87
C VAL A 155 -11.09 -19.69 -36.84
N ASN A 156 -9.83 -20.11 -36.97
CA ASN A 156 -8.74 -19.63 -36.12
C ASN A 156 -8.49 -18.12 -36.30
N ALA A 157 -8.52 -17.62 -37.54
CA ALA A 157 -8.37 -16.20 -37.84
C ALA A 157 -9.54 -15.35 -37.31
N GLU A 158 -10.78 -15.85 -37.40
CA GLU A 158 -11.96 -15.22 -36.82
C GLU A 158 -11.86 -15.12 -35.30
N SER A 159 -11.48 -16.22 -34.64
CA SER A 159 -11.24 -16.23 -33.19
C SER A 159 -10.16 -15.23 -32.78
N ALA A 160 -9.06 -15.18 -33.53
CA ALA A 160 -7.97 -14.22 -33.28
C ALA A 160 -8.44 -12.76 -33.45
N LEU A 161 -9.29 -12.45 -34.44
CA LEU A 161 -9.87 -11.11 -34.58
C LEU A 161 -10.68 -10.74 -33.35
N VAL A 162 -11.58 -11.62 -32.91
CA VAL A 162 -12.42 -11.36 -31.73
C VAL A 162 -11.56 -11.13 -30.49
N GLN A 163 -10.56 -11.98 -30.23
CA GLN A 163 -9.64 -11.81 -29.10
C GLN A 163 -8.86 -10.49 -29.17
N ASN A 164 -8.33 -10.13 -30.33
CA ASN A 164 -7.63 -8.85 -30.52
C ASN A 164 -8.55 -7.65 -30.34
N SER A 165 -9.82 -7.75 -30.78
CA SER A 165 -10.81 -6.69 -30.60
C SER A 165 -11.14 -6.48 -29.12
N ILE A 166 -11.28 -7.55 -28.34
CA ILE A 166 -11.45 -7.51 -26.89
C ILE A 166 -10.21 -6.91 -26.23
N GLY A 167 -9.01 -7.31 -26.67
CA GLY A 167 -7.73 -6.75 -26.22
C GLY A 167 -7.64 -5.25 -26.42
N TYR A 168 -8.04 -4.74 -27.60
CA TYR A 168 -8.11 -3.31 -27.88
C TYR A 168 -9.07 -2.59 -26.92
N LYS A 169 -10.29 -3.11 -26.74
CA LYS A 169 -11.26 -2.52 -25.80
C LYS A 169 -10.73 -2.50 -24.36
N ARG A 170 -10.04 -3.56 -23.92
CA ARG A 170 -9.39 -3.60 -22.59
C ARG A 170 -8.28 -2.56 -22.46
N SER A 171 -7.43 -2.40 -23.46
CA SER A 171 -6.36 -1.38 -23.42
C SER A 171 -6.91 0.04 -23.35
N VAL A 172 -8.03 0.33 -24.03
CA VAL A 172 -8.71 1.62 -23.93
C VAL A 172 -9.28 1.85 -22.52
N LEU A 173 -9.88 0.82 -21.92
CA LEU A 173 -10.38 0.90 -20.54
C LEU A 173 -9.24 1.10 -19.53
N ASP A 174 -8.08 0.46 -19.73
CA ASP A 174 -6.93 0.65 -18.85
C ASP A 174 -6.37 2.07 -18.97
N LEU A 175 -6.30 2.64 -20.18
CA LEU A 175 -5.90 4.05 -20.37
C LEU A 175 -6.80 5.00 -19.59
N LEU A 176 -8.11 4.87 -19.73
CA LEU A 176 -9.07 5.69 -18.97
C LEU A 176 -8.91 5.49 -17.46
N ARG A 177 -8.49 4.29 -17.02
CA ARG A 177 -8.30 3.98 -15.59
C ARG A 177 -7.12 4.74 -15.03
N ARG A 178 -6.03 4.82 -15.81
CA ARG A 178 -4.82 5.54 -15.42
C ARG A 178 -5.02 7.05 -15.43
N THR A 179 -5.86 7.59 -16.32
CA THR A 179 -6.19 9.03 -16.34
C THR A 179 -7.19 9.43 -15.24
N GLY A 180 -7.83 8.46 -14.57
CA GLY A 180 -8.85 8.73 -13.55
C GLY A 180 -10.20 9.16 -14.12
N GLU A 181 -10.31 9.33 -15.43
CA GLU A 181 -11.54 9.74 -16.13
C GLU A 181 -12.55 8.59 -16.26
N LEU A 182 -12.18 7.35 -15.91
CA LEU A 182 -13.08 6.20 -16.01
C LEU A 182 -14.40 6.37 -15.26
N LEU A 183 -14.35 6.91 -14.03
CA LEU A 183 -15.53 7.07 -13.19
C LEU A 183 -16.45 8.17 -13.72
N ASP A 184 -15.85 9.25 -14.24
CA ASP A 184 -16.57 10.39 -14.80
C ASP A 184 -17.20 10.04 -16.15
N ALA A 185 -16.46 9.34 -17.03
CA ALA A 185 -16.96 8.83 -18.31
C ALA A 185 -18.08 7.78 -18.15
N ARG A 186 -18.17 7.12 -16.99
CA ARG A 186 -19.23 6.16 -16.65
C ARG A 186 -20.36 6.79 -15.82
N GLY A 187 -20.24 8.06 -15.42
CA GLY A 187 -21.23 8.78 -14.63
C GLY A 187 -21.45 8.23 -13.22
N ILE A 188 -20.46 7.58 -12.62
CA ILE A 188 -20.57 7.00 -11.26
C ILE A 188 -19.90 7.96 -10.27
N SER A 189 -20.71 8.83 -9.66
CA SER A 189 -20.30 9.62 -8.50
C SER A 189 -20.42 8.79 -7.23
N LEU A 190 -19.32 8.62 -6.50
CA LEU A 190 -19.33 8.07 -5.13
C LEU A 190 -19.90 9.15 -4.20
N GLN A 191 -21.04 8.85 -3.58
CA GLN A 191 -21.74 9.71 -2.62
C GLN A 191 -21.33 9.38 -1.18
#